data_AF-A0A7C4JLW0-F1
#
_entry.id   AF-A0A7C4JLW0-F1
#
_cell.length_a   1.000
_cell.length_b   1.000
_cell.length_c   1.000
_cell.angle_alpha   90.00
_cell.angle_beta   90.00
_cell.angle_gamma   90.00
#
_symmetry.space_group_name_H-M   'P 1'
#
loop_
_entity.id
_entity.type
_entity.pdbx_description
1 polymer ?
#
loop_
_entity_poly.entity_id
_entity_poly.type
_entity_poly.pdbx_seq_one_letter_code
_entity_poly.pdbx_strand_id
1 'polypeptide(L)'
;MCWGTLAVVIDVEGELARIDYGDGILREAVIGVTEDRIRRGDIVIVHAGVIVSKITREGLLEQMRFLEETLGEGFEELLMKYSNILVLADKISGGDR
;
A
#
# COMPACT_ATOMS: atom_id res chain seq x y z
N MET A 1 4.51 -8.29 17.74
CA MET A 1 3.86 -8.80 16.51
C MET A 1 3.14 -7.62 15.88
N CYS A 2 3.58 -7.16 14.70
CA CYS A 2 3.02 -5.98 14.05
C CYS A 2 2.29 -6.41 12.77
N TRP A 3 1.10 -5.86 12.51
CA TRP A 3 0.35 -6.06 11.27
C TRP A 3 1.07 -5.34 10.12
N GLY A 4 1.16 -5.97 8.95
CA GLY A 4 1.75 -5.34 7.77
C GLY A 4 0.91 -4.15 7.32
N THR A 5 1.50 -2.99 7.12
CA THR A 5 0.77 -1.78 6.73
C THR A 5 0.77 -1.63 5.21
N LEU A 6 -0.38 -1.26 4.65
CA LEU A 6 -0.54 -1.06 3.22
C LEU A 6 0.06 0.28 2.79
N ALA A 7 0.76 0.28 1.66
CA ALA A 7 1.33 1.48 1.07
C ALA A 7 1.25 1.42 -0.46
N VAL A 8 1.36 2.58 -1.10
CA VAL A 8 1.49 2.72 -2.55
C VAL A 8 2.94 2.99 -2.91
N VAL A 9 3.41 2.40 -4.01
CA VAL A 9 4.76 2.64 -4.53
C VAL A 9 4.76 3.89 -5.39
N ILE A 10 5.53 4.89 -4.98
CA ILE A 10 5.69 6.16 -5.67
C ILE A 10 6.86 6.10 -6.64
N ASP A 11 7.94 5.43 -6.27
CA ASP A 11 9.13 5.26 -7.10
C ASP A 11 9.93 4.02 -6.73
N VAL A 12 10.77 3.55 -7.65
CA VAL A 12 11.62 2.37 -7.47
C VAL A 12 13.05 2.72 -7.86
N GLU A 13 13.97 2.65 -6.90
CA GLU A 13 15.39 2.96 -7.05
C GLU A 13 16.23 1.73 -6.63
N GLY A 14 16.51 0.85 -7.58
CA GLY A 14 17.30 -0.37 -7.34
C GLY A 14 16.59 -1.35 -6.40
N GLU A 15 17.14 -1.56 -5.21
CA GLU A 15 16.58 -2.45 -4.17
C GLU A 15 15.67 -1.71 -3.17
N LEU A 16 15.52 -0.39 -3.33
CA LEU A 16 14.68 0.46 -2.49
C LEU A 16 13.46 0.94 -3.28
N ALA A 17 12.34 1.08 -2.60
CA ALA A 17 11.13 1.71 -3.11
C ALA A 17 10.75 2.89 -2.22
N ARG A 18 10.36 4.01 -2.83
CA ARG A 18 9.69 5.10 -2.12
C ARG A 18 8.20 4.81 -2.09
N ILE A 19 7.63 4.83 -0.89
CA ILE A 19 6.25 4.45 -0.62
C ILE A 19 5.49 5.54 0.15
N ASP A 20 4.17 5.55 0.01
CA ASP A 20 3.25 6.41 0.74
C ASP A 20 2.14 5.56 1.38
N TYR A 21 1.89 5.75 2.67
CA TYR A 21 0.87 5.02 3.43
C TYR A 21 -0.53 5.64 3.33
N GLY A 22 -0.74 6.59 2.42
CA GLY A 22 -1.96 7.38 2.30
C GLY A 22 -1.99 8.60 3.21
N ASP A 23 -0.85 8.98 3.79
CA ASP A 23 -0.67 10.15 4.66
C ASP A 23 0.10 11.29 3.96
N GLY A 24 0.59 11.08 2.74
CA GLY A 24 1.33 12.08 1.97
C GLY A 24 2.81 12.17 2.33
N ILE A 25 3.30 11.32 3.24
CA ILE A 25 4.70 11.32 3.68
C ILE A 25 5.43 10.15 3.01
N LEU A 26 6.37 10.51 2.14
CA LEU A 26 7.23 9.55 1.46
C LEU A 26 8.21 8.89 2.44
N ARG A 27 8.28 7.57 2.39
CA ARG A 27 9.19 6.75 3.18
C ARG A 27 9.88 5.74 2.28
N GLU A 28 11.04 5.25 2.71
CA GLU A 28 11.78 4.23 1.97
C GLU A 28 11.51 2.85 2.56
N ALA A 29 11.36 1.86 1.68
CA ALA A 29 11.22 0.47 2.04
C ALA A 29 12.11 -0.42 1.16
N VAL A 30 12.65 -1.48 1.74
CA VAL A 30 13.45 -2.48 1.02
C VAL A 30 12.50 -3.38 0.24
N ILE A 31 12.82 -3.65 -1.01
CA ILE A 31 12.09 -4.60 -1.85
C ILE A 31 12.50 -6.01 -1.44
N GLY A 32 11.70 -6.63 -0.56
CA GLY A 32 11.94 -8.00 -0.09
C GLY A 32 11.24 -9.08 -0.92
N VAL A 33 10.46 -8.69 -1.94
CA VAL A 33 9.76 -9.62 -2.83
C VAL A 33 10.64 -9.96 -4.04
N THR A 34 10.88 -11.24 -4.27
CA THR A 34 11.81 -11.74 -5.30
C THR A 34 11.12 -12.07 -6.62
N GLU A 35 9.84 -12.42 -6.58
CA GLU A 35 9.10 -12.98 -7.73
C GLU A 35 8.32 -11.92 -8.52
N ASP A 36 7.88 -10.85 -7.84
CA ASP A 36 7.10 -9.77 -8.44
C ASP A 36 7.96 -8.53 -8.66
N ARG A 37 8.06 -8.08 -9.91
CA ARG A 37 8.59 -6.75 -10.21
C ARG A 37 7.63 -5.70 -9.67
N ILE A 38 8.02 -5.06 -8.58
CA ILE A 38 7.35 -3.87 -8.06
C ILE A 38 7.43 -2.73 -9.09
N ARG A 39 6.30 -2.08 -9.34
CA ARG A 39 6.20 -0.92 -10.22
C ARG A 39 5.58 0.26 -9.50
N ARG A 40 5.77 1.46 -10.04
CA ARG A 40 5.08 2.67 -9.60
C ARG A 40 3.57 2.45 -9.71
N GLY A 41 2.84 2.83 -8.67
CA GLY A 41 1.39 2.64 -8.55
C GLY A 41 0.95 1.29 -7.98
N ASP A 42 1.87 0.34 -7.77
CA ASP A 42 1.53 -0.91 -7.10
C ASP A 42 1.19 -0.65 -5.62
N ILE A 43 0.20 -1.41 -5.12
CA ILE A 43 -0.17 -1.44 -3.71
C ILE A 43 0.59 -2.60 -3.06
N VAL A 44 1.27 -2.32 -1.97
CA VAL A 44 2.17 -3.26 -1.30
C VAL A 44 1.87 -3.36 0.19
N ILE A 45 2.23 -4.50 0.77
CA ILE A 45 2.23 -4.72 2.22
C ILE A 45 3.65 -4.55 2.71
N VAL A 46 3.83 -3.63 3.65
CA VAL A 46 5.13 -3.33 4.26
C VAL A 46 5.13 -3.78 5.70
N HIS A 47 6.15 -4.54 6.08
CA HIS A 47 6.36 -4.98 7.46
C HIS A 47 7.81 -4.67 7.86
N ALA A 48 7.98 -3.93 8.96
CA ALA A 48 9.29 -3.53 9.47
C ALA A 48 10.22 -2.89 8.41
N GLY A 49 9.67 -2.05 7.52
CA GLY A 49 10.43 -1.38 6.46
C GLY A 49 10.75 -2.25 5.24
N VAL A 50 10.19 -3.46 5.15
CA VAL A 50 10.39 -4.37 4.03
C VAL A 50 9.05 -4.60 3.33
N ILE A 51 9.04 -4.46 2.00
CA ILE A 51 7.92 -4.89 1.16
C ILE A 51 7.93 -6.42 1.14
N VAL A 52 6.88 -7.02 1.71
CA VAL A 52 6.76 -8.47 1.86
C VAL A 52 5.77 -9.09 0.88
N SER A 53 4.86 -8.29 0.32
CA SER A 53 3.86 -8.76 -0.64
C SER A 53 3.27 -7.59 -1.42
N LYS A 54 2.71 -7.91 -2.59
CA LYS A 54 1.90 -7.01 -3.42
C LYS A 54 0.43 -7.43 -3.32
N ILE A 55 -0.47 -6.46 -3.32
CA ILE A 55 -1.91 -6.70 -3.34
C ILE A 55 -2.56 -6.00 -4.53
N THR A 56 -3.61 -6.61 -5.08
CA THR A 56 -4.42 -5.98 -6.12
C THR A 56 -5.42 -5.01 -5.49
N ARG A 57 -6.03 -4.16 -6.32
CA ARG A 57 -7.09 -3.25 -5.86
C ARG A 57 -8.28 -4.02 -5.29
N GLU A 58 -8.64 -5.11 -5.94
CA GLU A 58 -9.73 -5.97 -5.51
C GLU A 58 -9.43 -6.55 -4.13
N GLY A 59 -8.18 -7.00 -3.90
CA GLY A 59 -7.74 -7.49 -2.60
C GLY A 59 -7.78 -6.42 -1.51
N LEU A 60 -7.41 -5.16 -1.83
CA LEU A 60 -7.53 -4.06 -0.89
C LEU A 60 -9.00 -3.77 -0.54
N LEU A 61 -9.90 -3.78 -1.51
CA LEU A 61 -11.34 -3.59 -1.29
C LEU A 61 -11.95 -4.72 -0.44
N GLU A 62 -11.52 -5.96 -0.65
CA GLU A 62 -11.91 -7.09 0.20
C GLU A 62 -11.41 -6.93 1.63
N GLN A 63 -10.15 -6.51 1.82
CA GLN A 63 -9.60 -6.22 3.14
C GLN A 63 -10.35 -5.08 3.85
N MET A 64 -10.71 -4.01 3.12
CA MET A 64 -11.52 -2.93 3.68
C MET A 64 -12.88 -3.44 4.17
N ARG A 65 -13.60 -4.22 3.36
CA ARG A 65 -14.88 -4.82 3.75
C ARG A 65 -14.75 -5.73 4.97
N PHE A 66 -13.75 -6.61 4.97
CA PHE A 66 -13.51 -7.52 6.09
C PHE A 66 -13.22 -6.76 7.39
N LEU A 67 -12.41 -5.70 7.31
CA LEU A 67 -12.06 -4.90 8.48
C LEU A 67 -13.26 -4.05 8.96
N GLU A 68 -14.14 -3.61 8.06
CA GLU A 68 -15.40 -2.92 8.40
C GLU A 68 -16.33 -3.80 9.23
N GLU A 69 -16.43 -5.07 8.86
CA GLU A 69 -17.24 -6.05 9.57
C GLU A 69 -16.63 -6.45 10.91
N THR A 70 -15.30 -6.40 11.04
CA THR A 70 -14.55 -6.95 12.18
C THR A 70 -14.18 -5.91 13.23
N LEU A 71 -13.81 -4.69 12.81
CA LEU A 71 -13.35 -3.61 13.67
C LEU A 71 -14.44 -2.55 13.74
N GLY A 72 -15.09 -2.42 14.89
CA GLY A 72 -16.09 -1.38 15.16
C GLY A 72 -15.46 0.01 15.30
N GLU A 73 -15.56 0.61 16.49
CA GLU A 73 -15.04 1.97 16.72
C GLU A 73 -13.50 2.02 16.61
N GLY A 74 -12.98 2.93 15.79
CA GLY A 74 -11.55 3.08 15.47
C GLY A 74 -11.16 2.74 14.02
N PHE A 75 -12.11 2.22 13.24
CA PHE A 75 -11.87 1.83 11.85
C PHE A 75 -11.90 3.00 10.84
N GLU A 76 -12.58 4.09 11.18
CA GLU A 76 -12.78 5.25 10.29
C GLU A 76 -11.47 5.88 9.82
N GLU A 77 -10.47 6.01 10.71
CA GLU A 77 -9.15 6.54 10.34
C GLU A 77 -8.40 5.59 9.40
N LEU A 78 -8.54 4.27 9.61
CA LEU A 78 -7.90 3.26 8.77
C LEU A 78 -8.56 3.21 7.37
N LEU A 79 -9.88 3.32 7.30
CA LEU A 79 -10.63 3.45 6.05
C LEU A 79 -10.22 4.68 5.26
N MET A 80 -10.06 5.82 5.92
CA MET A 80 -9.58 7.04 5.27
C MET A 80 -8.19 6.82 4.66
N LYS A 81 -7.26 6.20 5.39
CA LYS A 81 -5.93 5.86 4.86
C LYS A 81 -6.00 4.92 3.65
N TYR A 82 -6.81 3.86 3.72
CA TYR A 82 -6.92 2.91 2.61
C TYR A 82 -7.61 3.50 1.38
N SER A 83 -8.60 4.37 1.60
CA SER A 83 -9.23 5.15 0.52
C SER A 83 -8.22 6.07 -0.16
N ASN A 84 -7.34 6.73 0.62
CA ASN A 84 -6.27 7.56 0.06
C ASN A 84 -5.27 6.74 -0.74
N ILE A 85 -4.87 5.56 -0.26
CA ILE A 85 -3.99 4.64 -0.98
C ILE A 85 -4.60 4.26 -2.33
N LEU A 86 -5.89 3.92 -2.40
CA LEU A 86 -6.59 3.65 -3.66
C LEU A 86 -6.52 4.84 -4.62
N VAL A 87 -6.88 6.04 -4.16
CA VAL A 87 -6.85 7.25 -5.00
C VAL A 87 -5.43 7.56 -5.50
N LEU A 88 -4.41 7.36 -4.66
CA LEU A 88 -3.01 7.55 -5.05
C LEU A 88 -2.55 6.50 -6.07
N ALA A 89 -2.90 5.23 -5.86
CA ALA A 89 -2.62 4.16 -6.80
C ALA A 89 -3.22 4.47 -8.18
N ASP A 90 -4.44 4.99 -8.21
CA ASP A 90 -5.16 5.38 -9.42
C ASP A 90 -4.48 6.53 -10.16
N LYS A 91 -4.11 7.58 -9.44
CA LYS A 91 -3.43 8.74 -10.02
C LYS A 91 -2.08 8.36 -10.63
N ILE A 92 -1.32 7.50 -9.96
CA ILE A 92 0.02 7.10 -10.40
C ILE A 92 -0.05 6.08 -11.53
N SER A 93 -0.97 5.11 -11.45
CA SER A 93 -1.17 4.13 -12.53
C SER A 93 -1.81 4.75 -13.78
N GLY A 94 -2.61 5.81 -13.62
CA GLY A 94 -3.28 6.53 -14.70
C GLY A 94 -2.47 7.65 -15.34
N GLY A 95 -1.38 8.09 -14.71
CA GLY A 95 -0.50 9.16 -15.19
C GLY A 95 0.50 8.76 -16.29
N ASP A 96 0.48 7.50 -16.73
CA ASP A 96 1.38 6.93 -17.74
C ASP A 96 0.73 6.88 -19.15
N ARG A 97 -0.22 7.79 -19.42
CA ARG A 97 -0.89 7.94 -20.74
C ARG A 97 -0.73 9.35 -21.32
#